data_AF-A0A7Z3AJC3-F1
#
_entry.id   AF-A0A7Z3AJC3-F1
#
_cell.length_a   1.000
_cell.length_b   1.000
_cell.length_c   1.000
_cell.angle_alpha   90.00
_cell.angle_beta   90.00
_cell.angle_gamma   90.00
#
_symmetry.space_group_name_H-M   'P 1'
#
loop_
_entity.id
_entity.type
_entity.pdbx_description
1 polymer ?
#
loop_
_entity_poly.entity_id
_entity_poly.type
_entity_poly.pdbx_seq_one_letter_code
_entity_poly.pdbx_strand_id
1 'polypeptide(L)'
;MATITAASLSGNNALCTLPKVQGLPWSVNLSSASQGTITNIGFSMPNLARPGESVCGPGSLAVTWDNAAHVLGAANQAMNSNCTLVSLNVTLAGSLTTHP
;
A
#
# COMPACT_ATOMS: atom_id res chain seq x y z
N MET A 1 -5.71 -12.75 -10.00
CA MET A 1 -5.12 -12.18 -8.77
C MET A 1 -3.71 -11.74 -9.08
N ALA A 2 -3.31 -10.55 -8.66
CA ALA A 2 -1.97 -10.01 -8.89
C ALA A 2 -1.23 -9.88 -7.55
N THR A 3 0.10 -9.85 -7.59
CA THR A 3 0.92 -9.82 -6.37
C THR A 3 1.98 -8.72 -6.48
N ILE A 4 2.04 -7.85 -5.49
CA ILE A 4 3.07 -6.83 -5.36
C ILE A 4 4.23 -7.48 -4.60
N THR A 5 5.33 -7.75 -5.29
CA THR A 5 6.53 -8.40 -4.72
C THR A 5 7.57 -7.39 -4.25
N ALA A 6 7.46 -6.15 -4.72
CA ALA A 6 8.32 -5.03 -4.33
C ALA A 6 7.48 -3.76 -4.23
N ALA A 7 7.75 -2.97 -3.20
CA ALA A 7 7.23 -1.62 -3.06
C ALA A 7 8.34 -0.73 -2.49
N SER A 8 8.43 0.49 -3.01
CA SER A 8 9.39 1.49 -2.55
C SER A 8 8.64 2.74 -2.12
N LEU A 9 9.05 3.31 -0.98
CA LEU A 9 8.60 4.61 -0.53
C LEU A 9 9.64 5.64 -1.00
N SER A 10 9.18 6.67 -1.71
CA SER A 10 10.03 7.74 -2.24
C SER A 10 9.49 9.10 -1.84
N GLY A 11 10.37 10.04 -1.54
CA GLY A 11 10.00 11.44 -1.31
C GLY A 11 11.23 12.32 -1.12
N ASN A 12 11.00 13.64 -1.13
CA ASN A 12 12.08 14.63 -1.24
C ASN A 12 12.70 15.04 0.11
N ASN A 13 12.43 14.30 1.20
CA ASN A 13 12.95 14.59 2.53
C ASN A 13 13.47 13.31 3.19
N ALA A 14 14.46 13.44 4.08
CA ALA A 14 15.04 12.36 4.88
C ALA A 14 14.01 11.58 5.72
N LEU A 15 12.83 12.16 5.99
CA LEU A 15 11.73 11.47 6.66
C LEU A 15 11.09 10.37 5.79
N CYS A 16 11.22 10.45 4.47
CA CYS A 16 10.63 9.48 3.54
C CYS A 16 11.41 8.15 3.49
N THR A 17 12.64 8.10 4.03
CA THR A 17 13.42 6.86 4.16
C THR A 17 13.17 6.15 5.49
N LEU A 18 12.46 6.78 6.42
CA LEU A 18 12.14 6.22 7.73
C LEU A 18 11.11 5.09 7.66
N PRO A 19 9.94 5.27 6.99
CA PRO A 19 9.01 4.16 6.85
C PRO A 19 9.60 3.09 5.94
N LYS A 20 9.46 1.84 6.38
CA LYS A 20 9.84 0.64 5.65
C LYS A 20 8.60 -0.13 5.27
N VAL A 21 8.65 -0.70 4.07
CA VAL A 21 7.64 -1.63 3.58
C VAL A 21 7.81 -2.97 4.31
N GLN A 22 6.70 -3.55 4.76
CA GLN A 22 6.67 -4.85 5.44
C GLN A 22 5.58 -5.76 4.85
N GLY A 23 5.69 -7.07 5.10
CA GLY A 23 4.66 -8.03 4.72
C GLY A 23 4.57 -8.29 3.22
N LEU A 24 5.58 -7.93 2.42
CA LEU A 24 5.65 -8.38 1.05
C LEU A 24 5.79 -9.92 1.01
N PRO A 25 5.13 -10.61 0.06
CA PRO A 25 4.33 -10.04 -1.02
C PRO A 25 2.91 -9.62 -0.59
N TRP A 26 2.38 -8.54 -1.18
CA TRP A 26 0.98 -8.11 -1.00
C TRP A 26 0.10 -8.63 -2.12
N SER A 27 -1.11 -9.07 -1.79
CA SER A 27 -2.05 -9.61 -2.78
C SER A 27 -3.04 -8.55 -3.21
N VAL A 28 -3.21 -8.38 -4.52
CA VAL A 28 -4.18 -7.47 -5.13
C VAL A 28 -5.30 -8.29 -5.75
N ASN A 29 -6.51 -8.04 -5.25
CA ASN A 29 -7.74 -8.61 -5.78
C ASN A 29 -8.59 -7.49 -6.39
N LEU A 30 -8.68 -7.42 -7.71
CA LEU A 30 -9.56 -6.49 -8.39
C LEU A 30 -10.98 -7.06 -8.39
N SER A 31 -11.93 -6.34 -7.78
CA SER A 31 -13.35 -6.71 -7.79
C SER A 31 -14.06 -6.17 -9.03
N SER A 32 -13.49 -5.16 -9.70
CA SER A 32 -14.02 -4.60 -10.95
C SER A 32 -12.92 -3.92 -11.78
N ALA A 33 -13.30 -3.36 -12.93
CA ALA A 33 -12.42 -2.56 -13.78
C ALA A 33 -11.98 -1.22 -13.14
N SER A 34 -12.48 -0.85 -11.96
CA SER A 34 -12.10 0.38 -11.27
C SER A 34 -11.93 0.24 -9.76
N GLN A 35 -12.09 -0.96 -9.20
CA GLN A 35 -12.00 -1.21 -7.76
C GLN A 35 -11.29 -2.52 -7.46
N GLY A 36 -10.63 -2.57 -6.30
CA GLY A 36 -10.02 -3.77 -5.77
C GLY A 36 -9.67 -3.64 -4.30
N THR A 37 -8.97 -4.65 -3.81
CA THR A 37 -8.49 -4.75 -2.43
C THR A 37 -7.04 -5.23 -2.43
N ILE A 38 -6.18 -4.53 -1.70
CA ILE A 38 -4.83 -4.99 -1.37
C ILE A 38 -4.88 -5.63 0.01
N THR A 39 -4.42 -6.87 0.13
CA THR A 39 -4.34 -7.59 1.41
C THR A 39 -2.89 -7.84 1.82
N ASN A 40 -2.70 -8.05 3.12
CA ASN A 40 -1.40 -8.23 3.77
C ASN A 40 -0.47 -7.00 3.69
N ILE A 41 -1.05 -5.82 3.43
CA ILE A 41 -0.28 -4.57 3.34
C ILE A 41 0.19 -4.12 4.73
N GLY A 42 1.48 -3.79 4.83
CA GLY A 42 2.10 -3.39 6.09
C GLY A 42 3.24 -2.40 5.90
N PHE A 43 3.33 -1.46 6.84
CA PHE A 43 4.42 -0.49 6.91
C PHE A 43 4.93 -0.41 8.34
N SER A 44 6.23 -0.22 8.53
CA SER A 44 6.81 0.09 9.84
C SER A 44 7.52 1.43 9.78
N MET A 45 7.33 2.30 10.75
CA MET A 45 8.07 3.55 10.87
C MET A 45 8.73 3.64 12.24
N PRO A 46 9.98 4.11 12.36
CA PRO A 46 10.57 4.41 13.66
C PRO A 46 9.72 5.47 14.36
N ASN A 47 9.33 5.18 15.60
CA ASN A 47 8.54 6.11 16.39
C ASN A 47 9.44 7.27 16.85
N LEU A 48 9.19 8.48 16.36
CA LEU A 48 9.99 9.66 16.72
C LEU A 48 9.74 10.15 18.15
N ALA A 49 8.64 9.71 18.78
CA ALA A 49 8.23 10.15 20.11
C ALA A 49 8.58 9.14 21.23
N ARG A 50 8.82 7.87 20.89
CA ARG A 50 9.17 6.81 21.86
C ARG A 50 10.15 5.81 21.25
N PRO A 51 11.06 5.23 22.04
CA PRO A 51 11.90 4.13 21.56
C PRO A 51 11.02 2.96 21.10
N GLY A 52 11.11 2.60 19.82
CA GLY A 52 10.35 1.52 19.20
C GLY A 52 9.99 1.79 17.73
N GLU A 53 9.39 0.80 17.08
CA GLU A 53 8.81 0.92 15.73
C GLU A 53 7.29 0.94 15.82
N SER A 54 6.66 1.90 15.16
CA SER A 54 5.22 1.92 14.91
C SER A 54 4.94 1.03 13.69
N VAL A 55 4.38 -0.15 13.94
CA VAL A 55 4.02 -1.11 12.89
C VAL A 55 2.55 -0.93 12.51
N CYS A 56 2.30 -0.49 11.29
CA CYS A 56 1.00 -0.29 10.67
C CYS A 56 0.69 -1.46 9.73
N GLY A 57 0.04 -2.52 10.24
CA GLY A 57 -0.29 -3.73 9.48
C GLY A 57 0.13 -5.02 10.17
N PRO A 58 -0.02 -6.19 9.52
CA PRO A 58 -0.59 -6.38 8.18
C PRO A 58 -2.11 -6.13 8.16
N GLY A 59 -2.63 -5.50 7.11
CA GLY A 59 -4.06 -5.18 6.98
C GLY A 59 -4.58 -5.36 5.55
N SER A 60 -5.82 -4.92 5.34
CA SER A 60 -6.47 -4.88 4.02
C SER A 60 -6.92 -3.46 3.71
N LEU A 61 -6.72 -3.04 2.46
CA LEU A 61 -7.11 -1.72 1.98
C LEU A 61 -7.94 -1.85 0.71
N ALA A 62 -9.07 -1.14 0.65
CA ALA A 62 -9.80 -0.98 -0.60
C ALA A 62 -9.10 0.06 -1.47
N VAL A 63 -8.90 -0.26 -2.74
CA VAL A 63 -8.20 0.57 -3.72
C VAL A 63 -9.10 0.85 -4.92
N THR A 64 -8.97 2.05 -5.48
CA THR A 64 -9.48 2.40 -6.80
C THR A 64 -8.43 2.06 -7.85
N TRP A 65 -8.85 1.54 -8.99
CA TRP A 65 -7.98 1.24 -10.12
C TRP A 65 -8.20 2.24 -11.25
N ASP A 66 -7.14 2.95 -11.62
CA ASP A 66 -7.08 3.74 -12.85
C ASP A 66 -6.42 2.91 -13.94
N ASN A 67 -7.23 2.43 -14.88
CA ASN A 67 -6.76 1.61 -15.99
C ASN A 67 -5.95 2.40 -17.03
N ALA A 68 -6.18 3.71 -17.17
CA ALA A 68 -5.46 4.54 -18.13
C ALA A 68 -4.05 4.89 -17.62
N ALA A 69 -3.93 5.17 -16.32
CA ALA A 69 -2.66 5.51 -15.68
C ALA A 69 -1.91 4.28 -15.12
N HIS A 70 -2.55 3.11 -15.06
CA HIS A 70 -2.07 1.91 -14.35
C HIS A 70 -1.72 2.19 -12.88
N VAL A 71 -2.59 2.93 -12.19
CA VAL A 71 -2.40 3.35 -10.81
C VAL A 71 -3.49 2.78 -9.90
N LEU A 72 -3.08 2.21 -8.76
CA LEU A 72 -3.97 1.91 -7.65
C LEU A 72 -3.92 3.04 -6.62
N GLY A 73 -5.09 3.60 -6.29
CA GLY A 73 -5.24 4.66 -5.29
C GLY A 73 -5.95 4.15 -4.03
N ALA A 74 -5.49 4.55 -2.85
CA ALA A 74 -6.25 4.43 -1.61
C ALA A 74 -6.06 5.69 -0.76
N ALA A 75 -7.10 6.10 -0.04
CA ALA A 75 -7.05 7.27 0.83
C ALA A 75 -7.97 7.11 2.03
N ASN A 76 -7.61 7.74 3.14
CA ASN A 76 -8.38 7.80 4.39
C ASN A 76 -8.88 6.44 4.90
N GLN A 77 -8.00 5.44 4.92
CA GLN A 77 -8.36 4.10 5.39
C GLN A 77 -7.68 3.76 6.71
N ALA A 78 -8.46 3.18 7.63
CA ALA A 78 -7.91 2.63 8.85
C ALA A 78 -7.03 1.42 8.52
N MET A 79 -5.83 1.42 9.09
CA MET A 79 -4.94 0.27 9.10
C MET A 79 -4.90 -0.31 10.52
N ASN A 80 -4.35 -1.52 10.64
CA ASN A 80 -4.14 -2.13 11.94
C ASN A 80 -3.17 -1.29 12.80
N SER A 81 -3.22 -1.53 14.12
CA SER A 81 -2.38 -0.85 15.12
C SER A 81 -2.59 0.67 15.25
N ASN A 82 -3.83 1.15 15.06
CA ASN A 82 -4.21 2.56 15.15
C ASN A 82 -3.54 3.46 14.10
N CYS A 83 -3.07 2.90 12.99
CA CYS A 83 -2.56 3.69 11.89
C CYS A 83 -3.70 4.09 10.93
N THR A 84 -3.59 5.26 10.32
CA THR A 84 -4.49 5.68 9.25
C THR A 84 -3.68 5.94 8.01
N LEU A 85 -4.02 5.24 6.93
CA LEU A 85 -3.50 5.53 5.61
C LEU A 85 -4.19 6.79 5.09
N VAL A 86 -3.45 7.88 5.00
CA VAL A 86 -3.97 9.15 4.47
C VAL A 86 -4.09 9.08 2.95
N SER A 87 -3.01 8.67 2.28
CA SER A 87 -2.96 8.50 0.83
C SER A 87 -1.95 7.45 0.42
N LEU A 88 -2.26 6.72 -0.64
CA LEU A 88 -1.42 5.73 -1.28
C LEU A 88 -1.70 5.76 -2.77
N ASN A 89 -0.65 5.95 -3.57
CA ASN A 89 -0.70 5.81 -5.01
C ASN A 89 0.37 4.78 -5.40
N VAL A 90 -0.05 3.66 -5.95
CA VAL A 90 0.83 2.59 -6.41
C VAL A 90 0.79 2.58 -7.93
N THR A 91 1.88 3.00 -8.57
CA THR A 91 2.07 2.85 -10.01
C THR A 91 2.62 1.46 -10.29
N LEU A 92 1.91 0.70 -11.10
CA LEU A 92 2.33 -0.67 -11.45
C LEU A 92 3.22 -0.61 -12.69
N ALA A 93 4.47 -1.07 -12.55
CA ALA A 93 5.42 -1.13 -13.67
C ALA A 93 5.14 -2.29 -14.65
N GLY A 94 3.99 -2.94 -14.56
CA GLY A 94 3.56 -4.06 -15.40
C GLY A 94 2.05 -4.04 -15.64
N SER A 95 1.58 -4.78 -16.65
CA SER A 95 0.15 -4.86 -16.98
C SER A 95 -0.60 -5.74 -15.99
N LEU A 96 -1.68 -5.23 -15.40
CA LEU A 96 -2.68 -6.08 -14.75
C LEU A 96 -3.63 -6.63 -15.82
N THR A 97 -3.56 -7.93 -16.06
CA THR A 97 -4.64 -8.63 -16.75
C THR A 97 -5.76 -8.89 -15.74
N THR A 98 -6.86 -8.17 -15.86
CA THR A 98 -8.12 -8.52 -15.17
C THR A 98 -8.56 -9.88 -15.70
N HIS A 99 -8.61 -10.90 -14.85
CA HIS A 99 -9.24 -12.17 -15.23
C HIS A 99 -10.75 -12.01 -14.97
N PRO A 100 -11.62 -12.10 -16.00
CA PRO A 100 -13.08 -12.06 -15.82
C PRO A 100 -13.59 -13.26 -15.02
#